data_AF-S7Q4Q7-F1
#
_entry.id   AF-S7Q4Q7-F1
#
_cell.length_a   1.000
_cell.length_b   1.000
_cell.length_c   1.000
_cell.angle_alpha   90.00
_cell.angle_beta   90.00
_cell.angle_gamma   90.00
#
_symmetry.space_group_name_H-M   'P 1'
#
loop_
_entity.id
_entity.type
_entity.pdbx_description
1 polymer ?
#
loop_
_entity_poly.entity_id
_entity_poly.type
_entity_poly.pdbx_seq_one_letter_code
_entity_poly.pdbx_strand_id
1 'polypeptide(L)'
;MAGEDNQKERKGHVAKPDYFDGNKTKFKAWWRQVLTYLRNNKKDFGTDDEKIDFVILYLRGPKAEVWSQNYYDQFFNDSTEKWEKTWAVFKSEITNAFQDSNLAAQAQIKIDHLRQGQRPVEEYFQELEILMT
;
A
#
# COMPACT_ATOMS: atom_id res chain seq x y z
N MET A 1 -8.09 48.90 4.66
CA MET A 1 -6.88 48.12 4.33
C MET A 1 -7.13 46.71 4.84
N ALA A 2 -7.31 45.77 3.91
CA ALA A 2 -7.65 44.38 4.19
C ALA A 2 -6.47 43.69 4.90
N GLY A 3 -6.78 42.94 5.96
CA GLY A 3 -5.81 42.10 6.65
C GLY A 3 -5.34 40.99 5.72
N GLU A 4 -4.03 40.89 5.59
CA GLU A 4 -3.37 39.73 4.98
C GLU A 4 -3.64 38.52 5.89
N ASP A 5 -4.63 37.73 5.50
CA ASP A 5 -4.94 36.44 6.09
C ASP A 5 -3.80 35.48 5.72
N ASN A 6 -2.77 35.45 6.56
CA ASN A 6 -1.62 34.59 6.44
C ASN A 6 -2.10 33.15 6.71
N GLN A 7 -2.65 32.50 5.67
CA GLN A 7 -3.01 31.09 5.69
C GLN A 7 -1.74 30.26 5.89
N LYS A 8 -1.40 30.05 7.16
CA LYS A 8 -0.38 29.12 7.62
C LYS A 8 -0.74 27.73 7.09
N GLU A 9 -0.07 27.30 6.03
CA GLU A 9 -0.23 25.98 5.43
C GLU A 9 -0.13 24.92 6.54
N ARG A 10 -1.21 24.17 6.75
CA ARG A 10 -1.19 23.00 7.63
C ARG A 10 -0.31 21.95 6.96
N LYS A 11 0.99 21.92 7.30
CA LYS A 11 1.87 20.79 6.99
C LYS A 11 1.21 19.51 7.54
N GLY A 12 0.72 18.68 6.61
CA GLY A 12 -0.05 17.48 6.92
C GLY A 12 0.75 16.56 7.83
N HIS A 13 0.21 16.21 8.99
CA HIS A 13 0.83 15.35 10.00
C HIS A 13 0.80 13.84 9.62
N VAL A 14 0.60 13.51 8.35
CA VAL A 14 0.48 12.11 7.91
C VAL A 14 1.87 11.55 7.66
N ALA A 15 2.24 10.53 8.42
CA ALA A 15 3.51 9.84 8.25
C ALA A 15 3.64 9.28 6.82
N LYS A 16 4.85 9.34 6.27
CA LYS A 16 5.17 8.69 5.00
C LYS A 16 5.00 7.17 5.14
N PRO A 17 4.61 6.45 4.07
CA PRO A 17 4.55 5.00 4.10
C PRO A 17 5.92 4.38 4.38
N ASP A 18 5.93 3.16 4.91
CA ASP A 18 7.13 2.34 4.95
C ASP A 18 7.54 1.89 3.54
N TYR A 19 8.78 1.44 3.40
CA TYR A 19 9.20 0.72 2.19
C TYR A 19 8.56 -0.67 2.12
N PHE A 20 8.27 -1.14 0.91
CA PHE A 20 7.71 -2.46 0.66
C PHE A 20 8.68 -3.35 -0.11
N ASP A 21 8.97 -4.50 0.48
CA ASP A 21 9.95 -5.50 0.02
C ASP A 21 9.36 -6.59 -0.89
N GLY A 22 8.05 -6.54 -1.15
CA GLY A 22 7.34 -7.58 -1.90
C GLY A 22 6.76 -8.69 -1.03
N ASN A 23 6.82 -8.58 0.30
CA ASN A 23 6.18 -9.54 1.20
C ASN A 23 4.65 -9.40 1.15
N LYS A 24 3.99 -10.30 0.42
CA LYS A 24 2.54 -10.30 0.22
C LYS A 24 1.71 -10.25 1.52
N THR A 25 2.21 -10.81 2.62
CA THR A 25 1.53 -10.75 3.93
C THR A 25 1.44 -9.33 4.49
N LYS A 26 2.38 -8.45 4.14
CA LYS A 26 2.42 -7.04 4.56
C LYS A 26 1.75 -6.10 3.56
N PHE A 27 1.44 -6.56 2.35
CA PHE A 27 0.96 -5.71 1.26
C PHE A 27 -0.30 -4.92 1.63
N LYS A 28 -1.34 -5.58 2.20
CA LYS A 28 -2.60 -4.92 2.58
C LYS A 28 -2.39 -3.77 3.57
N ALA A 29 -1.49 -3.94 4.55
CA ALA A 29 -1.18 -2.92 5.54
C ALA A 29 -0.42 -1.75 4.90
N TRP A 30 0.65 -2.05 4.16
CA TRP A 30 1.45 -1.05 3.46
C TRP A 30 0.62 -0.25 2.44
N TRP A 31 -0.20 -0.93 1.65
CA TRP A 31 -1.01 -0.32 0.62
C TRP A 31 -2.01 0.70 1.21
N ARG A 32 -2.56 0.42 2.39
CA ARG A 32 -3.40 1.38 3.13
C ARG A 32 -2.62 2.62 3.57
N GLN A 33 -1.35 2.48 3.96
CA GLN A 33 -0.50 3.63 4.27
C GLN A 33 -0.31 4.52 3.04
N VAL A 34 0.04 3.93 1.89
CA VAL A 34 0.22 4.63 0.60
C VAL A 34 -1.06 5.36 0.20
N LEU A 35 -2.20 4.66 0.15
CA LEU A 35 -3.49 5.26 -0.23
C LEU A 35 -3.91 6.39 0.72
N THR A 36 -3.60 6.25 2.02
CA THR A 36 -3.89 7.29 3.01
C THR A 36 -2.98 8.50 2.83
N TYR A 37 -1.70 8.30 2.55
CA TYR A 37 -0.76 9.38 2.27
C TYR A 37 -1.19 10.17 1.02
N LEU A 38 -1.43 9.49 -0.10
CA LEU A 38 -1.87 10.14 -1.34
C LEU A 38 -3.18 10.91 -1.16
N ARG A 39 -4.16 10.34 -0.44
CA ARG A 39 -5.46 10.99 -0.19
C ARG A 39 -5.36 12.24 0.68
N ASN A 40 -4.39 12.31 1.58
CA ASN A 40 -4.18 13.49 2.43
C ASN A 40 -3.29 14.55 1.77
N ASN A 41 -2.48 14.16 0.79
CA ASN A 41 -1.58 15.05 0.05
C ASN A 41 -2.03 15.24 -1.41
N LYS A 42 -3.35 15.19 -1.68
CA LYS A 42 -3.91 15.26 -3.06
C LYS A 42 -3.45 16.46 -3.89
N LYS A 43 -3.07 17.56 -3.25
CA LYS A 43 -2.56 18.76 -3.92
C LYS A 43 -1.20 18.50 -4.57
N ASP A 44 -0.42 17.58 -4.02
CA ASP A 44 0.93 17.23 -4.48
C ASP A 44 0.94 16.01 -5.43
N PHE A 45 -0.21 15.34 -5.57
CA PHE A 45 -0.39 14.13 -6.39
C PHE A 45 -1.66 14.26 -7.24
N GLY A 46 -1.68 15.28 -8.10
CA GLY A 46 -2.80 15.61 -8.97
C GLY A 46 -2.93 14.65 -10.14
N THR A 47 -1.81 14.22 -10.73
CA THR A 47 -1.80 13.37 -11.94
C THR A 47 -1.73 11.89 -11.59
N ASP A 48 -1.98 11.03 -12.57
CA ASP A 48 -1.79 9.60 -12.39
C ASP A 48 -0.31 9.24 -12.32
N ASP A 49 0.53 9.92 -13.11
CA ASP A 49 1.98 9.76 -13.12
C ASP A 49 2.60 9.99 -11.74
N GLU A 50 2.28 11.12 -11.11
CA GLU A 50 2.79 11.49 -9.78
C GLU A 50 2.43 10.44 -8.71
N LYS A 51 1.23 9.85 -8.81
CA LYS A 51 0.80 8.79 -7.89
C LYS A 51 1.58 7.51 -8.15
N ILE A 52 1.77 7.12 -9.42
CA ILE A 52 2.48 5.90 -9.80
C ILE A 52 3.96 6.01 -9.39
N ASP A 53 4.64 7.10 -9.74
CA ASP A 53 6.02 7.36 -9.35
C ASP A 53 6.22 7.29 -7.84
N PHE A 54 5.28 7.89 -7.09
CA PHE A 54 5.30 7.80 -5.63
C PHE A 54 5.25 6.36 -5.15
N VAL A 55 4.37 5.51 -5.70
CA VAL A 55 4.33 4.11 -5.28
C VAL A 55 5.62 3.38 -5.64
N ILE A 56 6.09 3.54 -6.87
CA ILE A 56 7.30 2.89 -7.37
C ILE A 56 8.53 3.24 -6.52
N LEU A 57 8.66 4.48 -6.06
CA LEU A 57 9.74 4.92 -5.17
C LEU A 57 9.78 4.14 -3.84
N TYR A 58 8.64 3.67 -3.35
CA TYR A 58 8.54 2.95 -2.08
C TYR A 58 8.63 1.43 -2.24
N LEU A 59 8.76 0.92 -3.47
CA LEU A 59 9.09 -0.47 -3.75
C LEU A 59 10.61 -0.66 -3.61
N ARG A 60 11.04 -1.27 -2.51
CA ARG A 60 12.47 -1.45 -2.15
C ARG A 60 12.71 -2.83 -1.57
N GLY A 61 13.75 -3.50 -2.08
CA GLY A 61 14.07 -4.88 -1.75
C GLY A 61 13.80 -5.84 -2.91
N PRO A 62 14.36 -7.06 -2.86
CA PRO A 62 14.62 -7.84 -4.07
C PRO A 62 13.39 -8.16 -4.93
N LYS A 63 12.25 -8.49 -4.31
CA LYS A 63 11.04 -8.86 -5.05
C LYS A 63 10.29 -7.63 -5.57
N ALA A 64 10.20 -6.58 -4.76
CA ALA A 64 9.54 -5.35 -5.13
C ALA A 64 10.31 -4.59 -6.22
N GLU A 65 11.65 -4.56 -6.12
CA GLU A 65 12.52 -3.92 -7.10
C GLU A 65 12.40 -4.58 -8.48
N VAL A 66 12.47 -5.91 -8.55
CA VAL A 66 12.28 -6.63 -9.82
C VAL A 66 10.93 -6.29 -10.46
N TRP A 67 9.84 -6.27 -9.68
CA TRP A 67 8.54 -5.89 -10.22
C TRP A 67 8.52 -4.43 -10.70
N SER A 68 9.09 -3.50 -9.92
CA SER A 68 9.11 -2.08 -10.25
C SER A 68 9.94 -1.76 -11.49
N GLN A 69 11.08 -2.43 -11.68
CA GLN A 69 11.94 -2.29 -12.86
C GLN A 69 11.21 -2.82 -14.10
N ASN A 70 10.64 -4.03 -14.01
CA ASN A 70 9.84 -4.58 -15.10
C ASN A 70 8.63 -3.71 -15.44
N TYR A 71 8.05 -3.02 -14.46
CA TYR A 71 6.92 -2.11 -14.67
C TYR A 71 7.37 -0.82 -15.39
N TYR A 72 8.50 -0.25 -15.00
CA TYR A 72 9.15 0.87 -15.71
C TYR A 72 9.42 0.50 -17.17
N ASP A 73 10.13 -0.60 -17.41
CA ASP A 73 10.54 -1.01 -18.76
C ASP A 73 9.35 -1.26 -19.70
N GLN A 74 8.20 -1.67 -19.16
CA GLN A 74 7.01 -1.97 -19.95
C GLN A 74 6.09 -0.78 -20.18
N PHE A 75 6.00 0.14 -19.21
CA PHE A 75 4.89 1.10 -19.17
C PHE A 75 5.32 2.54 -18.94
N PHE A 76 6.60 2.83 -18.75
CA PHE A 76 7.10 4.19 -18.72
C PHE A 76 7.66 4.58 -20.08
N ASN A 77 7.22 5.73 -20.58
CA ASN A 77 7.66 6.27 -21.86
C ASN A 77 8.69 7.38 -21.64
N ASP A 78 9.97 7.06 -21.81
CA ASP A 78 11.09 8.00 -21.60
C ASP A 78 11.03 9.26 -22.48
N SER A 79 10.43 9.18 -23.68
CA SER A 79 10.36 10.33 -24.58
C SER A 79 9.33 11.36 -24.14
N THR A 80 8.31 10.93 -23.41
CA THR A 80 7.22 11.79 -22.92
C THR A 80 7.23 11.99 -21.41
N GLU A 81 8.12 11.29 -20.70
CA GLU A 81 8.25 11.24 -19.25
C GLU A 81 6.91 10.91 -18.57
N LYS A 82 6.19 9.92 -19.10
CA LYS A 82 4.84 9.54 -18.64
C LYS A 82 4.64 8.05 -18.57
N TRP A 83 3.77 7.65 -17.65
CA TRP A 83 3.22 6.30 -17.58
C TRP A 83 2.13 6.11 -18.63
N GLU A 84 2.15 4.98 -19.31
CA GLU A 84 1.09 4.54 -20.24
C GLU A 84 -0.15 4.03 -19.50
N LYS A 85 -0.16 4.12 -18.17
CA LYS A 85 -1.14 3.52 -17.27
C LYS A 85 -1.82 4.58 -16.45
N THR A 86 -3.15 4.46 -16.34
CA THR A 86 -3.91 5.27 -15.39
C THR A 86 -3.72 4.74 -13.98
N TRP A 87 -3.98 5.58 -12.99
CA TRP A 87 -3.94 5.21 -11.58
C TRP A 87 -4.90 4.05 -11.27
N ALA A 88 -6.05 4.00 -11.94
CA ALA A 88 -7.01 2.91 -11.77
C ALA A 88 -6.45 1.55 -12.20
N VAL A 89 -5.78 1.51 -13.36
CA VAL A 89 -5.16 0.28 -13.88
C VAL A 89 -3.98 -0.14 -13.02
N PHE A 90 -3.11 0.79 -12.66
CA PHE A 90 -1.96 0.54 -11.78
C PHE A 90 -2.39 -0.12 -10.46
N LYS A 91 -3.43 0.42 -9.79
CA LYS A 91 -3.95 -0.16 -8.53
C LYS A 91 -4.39 -1.61 -8.70
N SER A 92 -5.00 -1.96 -9.83
CA SER A 92 -5.41 -3.34 -10.12
C SER A 92 -4.19 -4.24 -10.29
N GLU A 93 -3.23 -3.82 -11.10
CA GLU A 93 -2.01 -4.60 -11.41
C GLU A 93 -1.14 -4.84 -10.17
N ILE A 94 -0.89 -3.80 -9.36
CA ILE A 94 -0.10 -3.96 -8.12
C ILE A 94 -0.83 -4.82 -7.07
N THR A 95 -2.16 -4.70 -6.99
CA THR A 95 -2.97 -5.57 -6.13
C THR A 95 -2.90 -7.02 -6.61
N ASN A 96 -3.03 -7.28 -7.91
CA ASN A 96 -2.91 -8.64 -8.45
C ASN A 96 -1.50 -9.22 -8.24
N ALA A 97 -0.46 -8.40 -8.31
CA ALA A 97 0.91 -8.84 -8.10
C ALA A 97 1.18 -9.26 -6.64
N PHE A 98 0.71 -8.48 -5.67
CA PHE A 98 1.15 -8.59 -4.28
C PHE A 98 0.07 -8.93 -3.26
N GLN A 99 -1.23 -8.81 -3.59
CA GLN A 99 -2.29 -9.31 -2.73
C GLN A 99 -2.21 -10.83 -2.70
N ASP A 100 -2.09 -11.41 -1.51
CA ASP A 100 -2.16 -12.85 -1.34
C ASP A 100 -3.62 -13.30 -1.42
N SER A 101 -3.99 -13.94 -2.54
CA SER A 101 -5.32 -14.51 -2.75
C SER A 101 -5.61 -15.69 -1.82
N ASN A 102 -4.58 -16.32 -1.25
CA ASN A 102 -4.71 -17.46 -0.36
C ASN A 102 -4.79 -17.06 1.12
N LEU A 103 -4.68 -15.77 1.46
CA LEU A 103 -4.77 -15.31 2.85
C LEU A 103 -6.04 -15.80 3.54
N ALA A 104 -7.19 -15.70 2.89
CA ALA A 104 -8.46 -16.16 3.44
C ALA A 104 -8.51 -17.68 3.63
N ALA A 105 -8.02 -18.45 2.66
CA ALA A 105 -7.96 -19.91 2.75
C ALA A 105 -6.99 -20.37 3.86
N GLN A 106 -5.83 -19.74 3.98
CA GLN A 106 -4.86 -20.02 5.05
C GLN A 106 -5.40 -19.61 6.42
N ALA A 107 -6.10 -18.47 6.50
CA ALA A 107 -6.75 -18.03 7.72
C ALA A 107 -7.83 -19.02 8.16
N GLN A 108 -8.65 -19.51 7.22
CA GLN A 108 -9.66 -20.54 7.50
C GLN A 108 -9.01 -21.83 8.03
N ILE A 109 -7.96 -22.33 7.38
CA ILE A 109 -7.22 -23.50 7.86
C ILE A 109 -6.69 -23.26 9.28
N LYS A 110 -6.16 -22.07 9.58
CA LYS A 110 -5.69 -21.75 10.93
C LYS A 110 -6.83 -21.69 11.95
N ILE A 111 -7.98 -21.14 11.60
CA ILE A 111 -9.19 -21.12 12.45
C ILE A 111 -9.65 -22.55 12.74
N ASP A 112 -9.69 -23.42 11.73
CA ASP A 112 -10.14 -24.82 11.89
C ASP A 112 -9.25 -25.61 12.87
N HIS A 113 -7.97 -25.25 12.93
CA HIS A 113 -6.98 -25.87 13.83
C HIS A 113 -6.76 -25.08 15.13
N LEU A 114 -7.38 -23.90 15.29
CA LEU A 114 -7.21 -23.05 16.46
C LEU A 114 -7.89 -23.69 17.68
N ARG A 115 -7.13 -23.89 18.76
CA ARG A 115 -7.63 -24.42 20.03
C ARG A 115 -7.14 -23.54 21.17
N GLN A 116 -8.01 -23.25 22.13
CA GLN A 116 -7.60 -22.53 23.35
C GLN A 116 -6.63 -23.37 24.19
N GLY A 117 -6.87 -24.67 24.39
CA GLY A 117 -6.00 -25.49 25.23
C GLY A 117 -5.88 -24.94 26.66
N GLN A 118 -4.65 -24.78 27.14
CA GLN A 118 -4.34 -24.27 28.50
C GLN A 118 -3.94 -22.78 28.53
N ARG A 119 -3.92 -22.09 27.38
CA ARG A 119 -3.55 -20.66 27.34
C ARG A 119 -4.71 -19.75 27.80
N PRO A 120 -4.40 -18.50 28.23
CA PRO A 120 -5.42 -17.50 28.57
C PRO A 120 -6.44 -17.31 27.44
N VAL A 121 -7.67 -17.00 27.82
CA VAL A 121 -8.77 -16.84 26.86
C VAL A 121 -8.55 -15.59 25.99
N GLU A 122 -7.92 -14.56 26.54
CA GLU A 122 -7.55 -13.33 25.84
C GLU A 122 -6.60 -13.60 24.68
N GLU A 123 -5.58 -14.43 24.87
CA GLU A 123 -4.64 -14.80 23.81
C GLU A 123 -5.33 -15.60 22.69
N TYR A 124 -6.27 -16.47 23.06
CA TYR A 124 -7.08 -17.19 22.07
C TYR A 124 -7.95 -16.26 21.24
N PHE A 125 -8.64 -15.31 21.88
CA PHE A 125 -9.51 -14.36 21.17
C PHE A 125 -8.72 -13.39 20.29
N GLN A 126 -7.56 -12.90 20.75
CA GLN A 126 -6.68 -12.06 19.92
C GLN A 126 -6.25 -12.75 18.63
N GLU A 127 -5.82 -14.02 18.72
CA GLU A 127 -5.43 -14.78 17.52
C GLU A 127 -6.63 -15.05 16.61
N LEU A 128 -7.80 -15.36 17.17
CA LEU A 128 -9.02 -15.55 16.40
C LEU A 128 -9.43 -14.27 15.66
N GLU A 129 -9.36 -13.10 16.30
CA GLU A 129 -9.65 -11.80 15.68
C GLU A 129 -8.71 -11.48 14.51
N ILE A 130 -7.41 -11.77 14.67
CA ILE A 130 -6.41 -11.59 13.60
C ILE A 130 -6.73 -12.46 12.38
N LEU A 131 -7.26 -13.68 12.58
CA LEU A 131 -7.58 -14.59 11.49
C LEU A 131 -8.89 -14.24 10.75
N MET A 132 -9.77 -13.45 11.36
CA MET A 132 -11.05 -13.05 10.75
C MET A 132 -10.97 -11.76 9.90
N THR A 133 -9.79 -11.12 9.75
CA THR A 133 -9.65 -9.78 9.15
C THR A 133 -8.98 -9.71 7.78
#